data_AF-A0A4Q6B5U9-F1
#
_entry.id   AF-A0A4Q6B5U9-F1
#
_cell.length_a   1.000
_cell.length_b   1.000
_cell.length_c   1.000
_cell.angle_alpha   90.00
_cell.angle_beta   90.00
_cell.angle_gamma   90.00
#
_symmetry.space_group_name_H-M   'P 1'
#
loop_
_entity.id
_entity.type
_entity.pdbx_description
1 polymer ?
#
loop_
_entity_poly.entity_id
_entity_poly.type
_entity_poly.pdbx_seq_one_letter_code
_entity_poly.pdbx_strand_id
1 'polypeptide(L)' 'ESGELSIKKTVATVEAILIRRALEKTKGNRTRAAEVLEISHRALLYKMKDYNIRDL' A
#
# COMPACT_ATOMS: atom_id res chain seq x y z
N GLU A 1 -23.10 16.32 3.03
CA GLU A 1 -22.41 15.02 2.94
C GLU A 1 -21.43 14.91 4.09
N SER A 2 -21.71 14.03 5.05
CA SER A 2 -20.80 13.81 6.17
C SER A 2 -19.65 12.94 5.69
N GLY A 3 -18.59 13.58 5.17
CA GLY A 3 -17.33 12.90 4.90
C GLY A 3 -16.92 12.14 6.15
N GLU A 4 -16.74 10.82 6.02
CA GLU A 4 -16.51 9.95 7.15
C GLU A 4 -15.13 10.26 7.77
N LEU A 5 -15.09 11.01 8.87
CA LEU A 5 -13.85 11.46 9.55
C LEU A 5 -13.19 10.32 10.36
N SER A 6 -13.03 9.15 9.75
CA SER A 6 -12.38 8.00 10.39
C SER A 6 -10.90 7.98 10.07
N ILE A 7 -10.06 8.24 11.08
CA ILE A 7 -8.60 8.14 10.98
C ILE A 7 -8.19 6.78 10.41
N LYS A 8 -8.83 5.69 10.85
CA LYS A 8 -8.51 4.33 10.37
C LYS A 8 -8.73 4.18 8.86
N LYS A 9 -9.85 4.72 8.33
CA LYS A 9 -10.15 4.66 6.89
C LYS A 9 -9.21 5.56 6.08
N THR A 10 -8.89 6.75 6.59
CA THR A 10 -7.92 7.65 5.96
C THR A 10 -6.54 7.01 5.87
N VAL A 11 -6.05 6.42 6.96
CA VAL A 11 -4.76 5.72 6.98
C VAL A 11 -4.74 4.57 5.96
N ALA A 12 -5.77 3.72 5.93
CA ALA A 12 -5.84 2.63 4.96
C ALA A 12 -5.82 3.12 3.50
N THR A 13 -6.49 4.24 3.23
CA THR A 13 -6.50 4.86 1.90
C THR A 13 -5.11 5.37 1.51
N VAL A 14 -4.45 6.08 2.43
CA VAL A 14 -3.09 6.60 2.20
C VAL A 14 -2.10 5.45 2.01
N GLU A 15 -2.15 4.41 2.84
CA GLU A 15 -1.30 3.23 2.70
C GLU A 15 -1.48 2.55 1.34
N ALA A 16 -2.74 2.36 0.89
CA ALA A 16 -3.02 1.76 -0.41
C ALA A 16 -2.45 2.58 -1.59
N ILE A 17 -2.53 3.91 -1.51
CA ILE A 17 -1.96 4.82 -2.53
C ILE A 17 -0.43 4.70 -2.55
N LEU A 18 0.21 4.71 -1.38
CA LEU A 18 1.66 4.61 -1.28
C LEU A 18 2.17 3.26 -1.80
N ILE A 19 1.48 2.17 -1.48
CA ILE A 19 1.81 0.83 -1.99
C ILE A 19 1.77 0.78 -3.51
N ARG A 20 0.71 1.31 -4.13
CA ARG A 20 0.60 1.36 -5.61
C ARG A 20 1.73 2.15 -6.25
N ARG A 21 2.03 3.34 -5.72
CA ARG A 21 3.13 4.18 -6.21
C ARG A 21 4.50 3.52 -6.05
N ALA A 22 4.73 2.82 -4.94
CA ALA A 22 5.97 2.09 -4.73
C ALA A 22 6.11 0.95 -5.74
N LEU A 23 5.05 0.17 -5.99
CA LEU A 23 5.04 -0.88 -6.99
C LEU A 23 5.28 -0.34 -8.41
N GLU A 24 4.64 0.78 -8.78
CA GLU A 24 4.88 1.45 -10.06
C GLU A 24 6.34 1.90 -10.19
N LYS A 25 6.88 2.57 -9.17
CA LYS A 25 8.26 3.06 -9.14
C LYS A 25 9.28 1.92 -9.25
N THR A 26 8.98 0.76 -8.69
CA THR A 26 9.85 -0.43 -8.73
C THR A 26 9.51 -1.40 -9.85
N LYS A 27 8.59 -1.05 -10.75
CA LYS A 27 8.14 -1.88 -11.88
C LYS A 27 7.65 -3.26 -11.43
N GLY A 28 6.82 -3.29 -10.39
CA GLY A 28 6.25 -4.51 -9.81
C GLY A 28 7.20 -5.30 -8.91
N ASN A 29 8.45 -4.86 -8.71
CA ASN A 29 9.36 -5.53 -7.78
C ASN A 29 8.92 -5.28 -6.33
N ARG A 30 8.26 -6.28 -5.74
CA ARG A 30 7.69 -6.23 -4.39
C ARG A 30 8.76 -6.11 -3.29
N THR A 31 9.91 -6.76 -3.44
CA THR A 31 11.02 -6.63 -2.46
C THR A 31 11.51 -5.19 -2.41
N ARG A 32 11.80 -4.59 -3.57
CA ARG A 32 12.20 -3.18 -3.65
C ARG A 32 11.09 -2.22 -3.24
N ALA A 33 9.82 -2.55 -3.50
CA ALA A 33 8.70 -1.72 -3.06
C ALA A 33 8.62 -1.69 -1.52
N ALA A 34 8.85 -2.83 -0.86
CA ALA A 34 8.89 -2.91 0.59
C ALA A 34 10.05 -2.07 1.17
N GLU A 35 11.22 -2.11 0.54
CA GLU A 35 12.36 -1.26 0.89
C GLU A 35 12.03 0.24 0.74
N VAL A 36 11.41 0.65 -0.37
CA VAL A 36 10.98 2.05 -0.61
C VAL A 36 9.96 2.53 0.42
N LEU A 37 9.10 1.63 0.90
CA LEU A 37 8.08 1.92 1.91
C LEU A 37 8.59 1.77 3.35
N GLU A 38 9.85 1.35 3.54
CA GLU A 38 10.47 1.11 4.84
C GLU A 38 9.68 0.11 5.72
N ILE A 39 9.09 -0.91 5.08
CA ILE A 39 8.38 -2.00 5.75
C ILE A 39 8.96 -3.35 5.39
N SER A 40 8.69 -4.36 6.21
CA SER A 40 9.06 -5.73 5.85
C SER A 40 8.32 -6.20 4.59
N HIS A 41 8.98 -7.02 3.77
CA HIS A 41 8.35 -7.64 2.60
C HIS A 41 7.07 -8.41 2.98
N ARG A 42 7.06 -9.08 4.13
CA ARG A 42 5.86 -9.77 4.66
C ARG A 42 4.71 -8.80 4.93
N ALA A 43 4.97 -7.65 5.56
CA ALA A 43 3.95 -6.63 5.81
C ALA A 43 3.37 -6.07 4.51
N LEU A 44 4.20 -5.84 3.49
CA LEU A 44 3.74 -5.44 2.17
C LEU A 44 2.76 -6.45 1.58
N LEU A 45 3.10 -7.75 1.61
CA LEU A 45 2.24 -8.80 1.06
C LEU A 45 0.88 -8.87 1.76
N TYR A 46 0.85 -8.73 3.09
CA TYR A 46 -0.42 -8.66 3.83
C TYR A 46 -1.25 -7.44 3.44
N LYS A 47 -0.65 -6.25 3.41
CA LYS A 47 -1.37 -5.03 3.02
C LYS A 47 -1.86 -5.08 1.57
N MET A 48 -1.08 -5.66 0.66
CA MET A 48 -1.51 -5.87 -0.73
C MET A 48 -2.73 -6.79 -0.80
N LYS A 49 -2.75 -7.87 -0.01
CA LYS A 49 -3.90 -8.77 0.10
C LYS A 49 -5.11 -8.04 0.68
N ASP A 50 -4.94 -7.34 1.81
CA ASP A 50 -6.03 -6.65 2.51
C ASP A 50 -6.66 -5.54 1.67
N TYR A 51 -5.85 -4.85 0.85
CA TYR A 51 -6.31 -3.78 -0.04
C TYR A 51 -6.61 -4.24 -1.46
N ASN A 52 -6.59 -5.56 -1.71
CA ASN A 52 -6.79 -6.16 -3.04
C ASN A 52 -5.93 -5.51 -4.15
N ILE A 53 -4.70 -5.12 -3.81
CA ILE A 53 -3.72 -4.58 -4.75
C ILE A 53 -3.05 -5.77 -5.42
N ARG A 54 -3.34 -5.94 -6.70
CA ARG A 54 -2.65 -6.90 -7.57
C ARG A 54 -1.60 -6.14 -8.38
N ASP A 55 -0.50 -6.81 -8.64
CA ASP A 55 0.59 -6.34 -9.47
C ASP A 55 0.01 -5.94 -10.84
N LEU A 56 0.47 -4.80 -11.37
CA LEU A 56 0.16 -4.31 -12.71
C LEU A 56 0.74 -5.23 -13.79
#